data_AF-A0AA95RRK6-F1
#
_entry.id   AF-A0AA95RRK6-F1
#
_cell.length_a   1.000
_cell.length_b   1.000
_cell.length_c   1.000
_cell.angle_alpha   90.00
_cell.angle_beta   90.00
_cell.angle_gamma   90.00
#
_symmetry.space_group_name_H-M   'P 1'
#
loop_
_entity.id
_entity.type
_entity.pdbx_description
1 polymer ?
#
loop_
_entity_poly.entity_id
_entity_poly.type
_entity_poly.pdbx_seq_one_letter_code
_entity_poly.pdbx_strand_id
1 'polypeptide(L)'
;MLLQQSAEAEKVTIRTFKELHKIFRQKSFESQLFSIEAYRSCIRQCADYYARRSLLSAKALPWEEQLVKVMWYGLKLSLPQISIILQKSVPVLKAQLRHVREQMTAQEDLLPSGNLSVV
;
A
#
# COMPACT_ATOMS: atom_id res chain seq x y z
N MET A 1 1.03 8.21 -1.89
CA MET A 1 0.29 6.94 -2.10
C MET A 1 1.02 6.09 -3.13
N LEU A 2 0.87 4.75 -3.10
CA LEU A 2 1.80 3.72 -3.63
C LEU A 2 2.57 4.05 -4.93
N LEU A 3 1.91 4.62 -5.94
CA LEU A 3 2.51 4.86 -7.25
C LEU A 3 3.11 6.27 -7.40
N GLN A 4 2.78 7.19 -6.50
CA GLN A 4 3.23 8.59 -6.40
C GLN A 4 3.03 9.48 -7.65
N GLN A 5 2.69 8.91 -8.81
CA GLN A 5 2.48 9.59 -10.09
C GLN A 5 1.07 9.30 -10.61
N SER A 6 0.41 10.35 -11.13
CA SER A 6 -1.01 10.32 -11.49
C SER A 6 -1.30 9.45 -12.71
N ALA A 7 -0.44 9.45 -13.73
CA ALA A 7 -0.66 8.70 -14.96
C ALA A 7 -0.53 7.18 -14.73
N GLU A 8 0.40 6.77 -13.89
CA GLU A 8 0.63 5.39 -13.47
C GLU A 8 -0.55 4.89 -12.63
N ALA A 9 -1.03 5.72 -11.70
CA ALA A 9 -2.21 5.41 -10.91
C ALA A 9 -3.43 5.18 -11.81
N GLU A 10 -3.69 6.06 -12.77
CA GLU A 10 -4.80 5.91 -13.71
C GLU A 10 -4.70 4.62 -14.53
N LYS A 11 -3.52 4.31 -15.08
CA LYS A 11 -3.30 3.06 -15.84
C LYS A 11 -3.56 1.83 -14.99
N VAL A 12 -3.10 1.81 -13.74
CA VAL A 12 -3.36 0.71 -12.80
C VAL A 12 -4.85 0.60 -12.50
N THR A 13 -5.51 1.72 -12.19
CA THR A 13 -6.95 1.77 -11.95
C THR A 13 -7.75 1.17 -13.11
N ILE A 14 -7.48 1.59 -14.35
CA ILE A 14 -8.16 1.06 -15.55
C ILE A 14 -7.97 -0.46 -15.65
N ARG A 15 -6.74 -0.97 -15.44
CA ARG A 15 -6.46 -2.42 -15.48
C ARG A 15 -7.20 -3.18 -14.39
N THR A 16 -7.19 -2.66 -13.16
CA THR A 16 -7.89 -3.25 -12.03
C THR A 16 -9.39 -3.34 -12.29
N PHE A 17 -10.03 -2.26 -12.74
CA PHE A 17 -11.46 -2.28 -13.05
C PHE A 17 -11.81 -3.23 -14.21
N LYS A 18 -10.96 -3.32 -15.24
CA LYS A 18 -11.16 -4.30 -16.33
C LYS A 18 -11.14 -5.74 -15.82
N GLU A 19 -10.27 -6.06 -14.87
CA GLU A 19 -10.19 -7.40 -14.29
C GLU A 19 -11.39 -7.68 -13.38
N LEU A 20 -11.74 -6.73 -12.51
CA LEU A 20 -12.89 -6.85 -11.62
C LEU A 20 -14.21 -6.97 -12.36
N HIS A 21 -14.35 -6.30 -13.51
CA HIS A 21 -15.53 -6.44 -14.35
C HIS A 21 -15.71 -7.87 -14.87
N LYS A 22 -14.62 -8.61 -15.16
CA LYS A 22 -14.73 -10.03 -15.56
C LYS A 22 -15.29 -10.88 -14.42
N ILE A 23 -14.82 -10.64 -13.20
CA ILE A 23 -15.26 -11.35 -11.99
C ILE A 23 -16.72 -11.02 -11.69
N PHE A 24 -17.09 -9.74 -11.77
CA PHE A 24 -18.46 -9.28 -11.55
C PHE A 24 -19.48 -9.96 -12.49
N ARG A 25 -19.09 -10.28 -13.73
CA ARG A 25 -19.98 -10.99 -14.67
C ARG A 25 -20.19 -12.47 -14.35
N GLN A 26 -19.47 -13.04 -13.38
CA GLN A 26 -19.66 -14.44 -12.98
C GLN A 26 -20.87 -14.56 -12.03
N LYS A 27 -21.67 -15.63 -12.18
CA LYS A 27 -22.95 -15.80 -11.47
C LYS A 27 -22.84 -15.99 -9.94
N SER A 28 -21.65 -16.24 -9.41
CA SER A 28 -21.39 -16.46 -7.97
C SER A 28 -20.84 -15.19 -7.29
N PHE A 29 -21.60 -14.11 -7.33
CA PHE A 29 -21.19 -12.81 -6.79
C PHE A 29 -21.46 -12.72 -5.29
N GLU A 30 -20.39 -12.69 -4.49
CA GLU A 30 -20.45 -12.33 -3.07
C GLU A 30 -19.79 -10.97 -2.86
N SER A 31 -20.58 -9.98 -2.45
CA SER A 31 -20.14 -8.58 -2.36
C SER A 31 -18.96 -8.37 -1.40
N GLN A 32 -18.93 -9.09 -0.27
CA GLN A 32 -17.85 -9.01 0.70
C GLN A 32 -16.54 -9.57 0.12
N LEU A 33 -16.59 -10.72 -0.54
CA LEU A 33 -15.42 -11.31 -1.22
C LEU A 33 -14.93 -10.42 -2.36
N PHE A 34 -15.85 -9.79 -3.09
CA PHE A 34 -15.51 -8.90 -4.19
C PHE A 34 -14.71 -7.67 -3.73
N SER A 35 -15.05 -7.10 -2.58
CA SER A 35 -14.30 -5.96 -2.03
C SER A 35 -12.85 -6.34 -1.67
N ILE A 36 -12.65 -7.53 -1.11
CA ILE A 36 -11.32 -8.07 -0.79
C ILE A 36 -10.54 -8.33 -2.08
N GLU A 37 -11.20 -8.89 -3.10
CA GLU A 37 -10.58 -9.17 -4.38
C GLU A 37 -10.21 -7.91 -5.15
N ALA A 38 -11.00 -6.83 -5.00
CA ALA A 38 -10.66 -5.51 -5.54
C ALA A 38 -9.34 -4.98 -4.96
N TYR A 39 -9.17 -5.08 -3.64
CA TYR A 39 -7.91 -4.71 -3.00
C TYR A 39 -6.76 -5.58 -3.52
N ARG A 40 -6.90 -6.90 -3.53
CA ARG A 40 -5.85 -7.83 -3.98
C ARG A 40 -5.46 -7.60 -5.44
N SER A 41 -6.45 -7.44 -6.32
CA SER A 41 -6.23 -7.12 -7.73
C SER A 41 -5.49 -5.80 -7.91
N CYS A 42 -5.85 -4.76 -7.15
CA CYS A 42 -5.16 -3.47 -7.17
C CYS A 42 -3.71 -3.60 -6.68
N ILE A 43 -3.49 -4.27 -5.55
CA ILE A 43 -2.17 -4.50 -4.94
C ILE A 43 -1.24 -5.21 -5.93
N ARG A 44 -1.72 -6.29 -6.58
CA ARG A 44 -0.94 -7.02 -7.59
C ARG A 44 -0.52 -6.11 -8.74
N GLN A 45 -1.45 -5.33 -9.28
CA GLN A 45 -1.14 -4.40 -10.37
C GLN A 45 -0.16 -3.31 -9.92
N CYS A 46 -0.26 -2.83 -8.69
CA CYS A 46 0.69 -1.84 -8.14
C CYS A 46 2.09 -2.43 -7.93
N ALA A 47 2.21 -3.69 -7.50
CA ALA A 47 3.49 -4.34 -7.25
C ALA A 47 4.36 -4.40 -8.53
N ASP A 48 3.76 -4.72 -9.67
CA ASP A 48 4.44 -4.76 -10.98
C ASP A 48 5.09 -3.41 -11.34
N TYR A 49 4.42 -2.30 -11.02
CA TYR A 49 4.95 -0.96 -11.24
C TYR A 49 5.98 -0.57 -10.18
N TYR A 50 5.74 -0.93 -8.92
CA TYR A 50 6.67 -0.65 -7.83
C TYR A 50 8.03 -1.31 -8.07
N ALA A 51 8.04 -2.57 -8.50
CA ALA A 51 9.27 -3.31 -8.81
C ALA A 51 10.15 -2.57 -9.85
N ARG A 52 9.52 -1.99 -10.88
CA ARG A 52 10.23 -1.22 -11.92
C ARG A 52 10.84 0.07 -11.39
N ARG A 53 10.21 0.69 -10.38
CA ARG A 53 10.64 1.96 -9.79
C ARG A 53 11.63 1.78 -8.62
N SER A 54 11.47 0.73 -7.83
CA SER A 54 12.30 0.43 -6.64
C SER A 54 13.78 0.28 -6.99
N LEU A 55 14.09 -0.17 -8.21
CA LEU A 55 15.46 -0.22 -8.73
C LEU A 55 16.17 1.16 -8.74
N LEU A 56 15.42 2.25 -8.64
CA LEU A 56 15.93 3.62 -8.79
C LEU A 56 16.05 4.38 -7.46
N SER A 57 15.64 3.81 -6.31
CA SER A 57 15.56 4.55 -5.05
C SER A 57 15.97 3.72 -3.83
N ALA A 58 17.22 3.87 -3.39
CA ALA A 58 17.78 3.20 -2.21
C ALA A 58 17.19 3.65 -0.85
N LYS A 59 16.43 4.77 -0.80
CA LYS A 59 15.85 5.32 0.43
C LYS A 59 14.38 4.94 0.66
N ALA A 60 13.78 4.12 -0.21
CA ALA A 60 12.38 3.75 -0.07
C ALA A 60 12.22 2.53 0.85
N LEU A 61 11.14 2.50 1.62
CA LEU A 61 10.71 1.29 2.34
C LEU A 61 10.58 0.12 1.34
N PRO A 62 10.84 -1.13 1.75
CA PRO A 62 10.50 -2.26 0.89
C PRO A 62 8.99 -2.31 0.63
N TRP A 63 8.59 -2.98 -0.46
CA TRP A 63 7.21 -2.98 -0.95
C TRP A 63 6.19 -3.36 0.12
N GLU A 64 6.49 -4.39 0.90
CA GLU A 64 5.60 -4.92 1.93
C GLU A 64 5.35 -3.91 3.06
N GLU A 65 6.40 -3.25 3.53
CA GLU A 65 6.35 -2.19 4.54
C GLU A 65 5.59 -0.97 4.01
N GLN A 66 5.85 -0.59 2.76
CA GLN A 66 5.17 0.52 2.09
C GLN A 66 3.67 0.23 1.89
N LEU A 67 3.31 -1.02 1.59
CA LEU A 67 1.94 -1.48 1.44
C LEU A 67 1.20 -1.43 2.78
N VAL A 68 1.77 -2.01 3.83
CA VAL A 68 1.19 -1.99 5.19
C VAL A 68 1.06 -0.55 5.70
N LYS A 69 2.06 0.31 5.46
CA LYS A 69 2.01 1.75 5.77
C LYS A 69 0.81 2.44 5.10
N VAL A 70 0.61 2.22 3.80
CA VAL A 70 -0.49 2.86 3.06
C VAL A 70 -1.85 2.33 3.51
N MET A 71 -1.99 1.04 3.73
CA MET A 71 -3.26 0.46 4.17
C MET A 71 -3.66 0.95 5.57
N TRP A 72 -2.69 1.06 6.48
CA TRP A 72 -2.93 1.51 7.85
C TRP A 72 -3.07 3.03 7.97
N TYR A 73 -2.06 3.80 7.55
CA TYR A 73 -2.07 5.26 7.75
C TYR A 73 -2.80 6.02 6.63
N GLY A 74 -2.79 5.50 5.41
CA GLY A 74 -3.40 6.15 4.26
C GLY A 74 -4.89 5.82 4.12
N LEU A 75 -5.22 4.54 4.04
CA LEU A 75 -6.59 4.05 3.85
C LEU A 75 -7.35 3.84 5.17
N LYS A 76 -6.65 3.89 6.31
CA LYS A 76 -7.23 3.71 7.65
C LYS A 76 -7.99 2.39 7.84
N LEU A 77 -7.50 1.32 7.20
CA LEU A 77 -8.06 -0.03 7.37
C LEU A 77 -7.67 -0.60 8.73
N SER A 78 -8.57 -1.37 9.34
CA SER A 78 -8.30 -2.08 10.59
C SER A 78 -7.35 -3.28 10.38
N LEU A 79 -6.65 -3.71 11.43
CA LEU A 79 -5.74 -4.87 11.34
C LEU A 79 -6.43 -6.15 10.85
N PRO A 80 -7.67 -6.49 11.28
CA PRO A 80 -8.39 -7.64 10.73
C PRO A 80 -8.65 -7.53 9.23
N GLN A 81 -9.03 -6.35 8.74
CA GLN A 81 -9.24 -6.13 7.30
C GLN A 81 -7.92 -6.29 6.51
N ILE A 82 -6.83 -5.70 6.99
CA ILE A 82 -5.50 -5.83 6.36
C ILE A 82 -5.06 -7.30 6.38
N SER A 83 -5.31 -8.00 7.49
CA SER A 83 -5.01 -9.43 7.66
C SER A 83 -5.70 -10.29 6.60
N ILE A 84 -6.99 -10.06 6.38
CA ILE A 84 -7.76 -10.77 5.36
C ILE A 84 -7.25 -10.44 3.96
N ILE A 85 -7.02 -9.16 3.65
CA ILE A 85 -6.59 -8.72 2.32
C ILE A 85 -5.22 -9.31 1.97
N LEU A 86 -4.23 -9.16 2.87
CA LEU A 86 -2.84 -9.60 2.66
C LEU A 86 -2.58 -11.07 3.00
N GLN A 87 -3.57 -11.78 3.56
CA GLN A 87 -3.41 -13.15 4.07
C GLN A 87 -2.25 -13.29 5.06
N LYS A 88 -2.10 -12.30 5.95
CA LYS A 88 -1.09 -12.28 7.02
C LYS A 88 -1.75 -12.31 8.38
N SER A 89 -1.11 -12.95 9.36
CA SER A 89 -1.62 -12.93 10.73
C SER A 89 -1.50 -11.52 11.35
N VAL A 90 -2.42 -11.18 12.25
CA VAL A 90 -2.40 -9.89 12.97
C VAL A 90 -1.09 -9.66 13.75
N PRO A 91 -0.48 -10.65 14.44
CA PRO A 91 0.83 -10.47 15.08
C PRO A 91 1.93 -10.05 14.11
N VAL A 92 1.98 -10.67 12.92
CA VAL A 92 2.96 -10.30 11.87
C VAL A 92 2.75 -8.86 11.43
N LEU A 93 1.49 -8.46 11.18
CA LEU A 93 1.18 -7.08 10.78
C LEU A 93 1.54 -6.05 11.85
N LYS A 94 1.34 -6.37 13.14
CA LYS A 94 1.76 -5.51 14.25
C LYS A 94 3.28 -5.33 14.29
N ALA A 95 4.04 -6.41 14.10
CA ALA A 95 5.49 -6.34 14.04
C ALA A 95 5.97 -5.49 12.86
N GLN A 96 5.37 -5.67 11.67
CA GLN A 96 5.69 -4.85 10.49
C GLN A 96 5.37 -3.36 10.72
N LEU A 97 4.21 -3.03 11.30
CA LEU A 97 3.85 -1.64 11.60
C LEU A 97 4.78 -0.99 12.63
N ARG A 98 5.25 -1.77 13.62
CA ARG A 98 6.26 -1.30 14.56
C ARG A 98 7.54 -0.90 13.82
N HIS A 99 8.04 -1.77 12.94
CA HIS A 99 9.24 -1.50 12.15
C HIS A 99 9.07 -0.28 11.24
N VAL A 100 7.92 -0.19 10.54
CA VAL A 100 7.58 0.98 9.70
C VAL A 100 7.62 2.27 10.51
N ARG A 101 7.05 2.27 11.72
CA ARG A 101 7.05 3.45 12.59
C ARG A 101 8.47 3.83 13.02
N GLU A 102 9.28 2.86 13.42
CA GLU A 102 10.69 3.08 13.80
C GLU A 102 11.48 3.71 12.64
N GLN A 103 11.29 3.24 11.41
CA GLN A 103 11.92 3.82 10.23
C GLN A 103 11.42 5.22 9.88
N MET A 104 10.12 5.50 10.10
CA MET A 104 9.57 6.83 9.90
C MET A 104 10.15 7.85 10.88
N THR A 105 10.25 7.50 12.16
CA THR A 105 10.88 8.36 13.18
C THR A 105 12.36 8.60 12.87
N ALA A 106 13.11 7.54 12.52
CA ALA A 106 14.51 7.68 12.16
C ALA A 106 14.75 8.57 10.92
N GLN A 107 13.79 8.61 9.99
CA GLN A 107 13.85 9.48 8.81
C GLN A 107 13.50 10.94 9.13
N GLU A 108 12.59 11.18 10.08
CA GLU A 108 12.28 12.53 10.59
C GLU A 108 13.47 13.13 11.35
N ASP A 109 14.16 12.34 12.17
CA ASP A 109 15.33 12.79 12.93
C ASP A 109 16.54 13.17 12.04
N LEU A 110 16.59 12.65 10.81
CA LEU A 110 17.63 12.94 9.82
C LEU A 110 17.35 14.17 8.95
N LEU A 111 16.13 14.74 9.01
CA LEU A 111 15.87 16.05 8.41
C LEU A 111 16.47 17.09 9.35
N PRO A 112 17.55 17.82 8.96
CA PRO A 112 18.05 18.88 9.81
C PRO A 112 16.89 19.85 10.06
N SER A 113 16.67 20.17 11.33
CA SER A 113 15.77 21.22 11.78
C SER A 113 16.19 22.53 11.11
N GLY A 114 15.66 22.75 9.91
CA GLY A 114 15.91 23.92 9.10
C GLY A 114 15.40 25.15 9.85
N ASN A 115 16.34 25.96 10.30
CA ASN A 115 16.22 27.38 10.63
C ASN A 115 15.15 27.74 11.66
N LEU A 116 15.49 27.60 12.95
CA LEU A 116 15.03 28.57 13.94
C LEU A 116 15.95 29.80 13.86
N SER A 117 15.68 30.69 12.91
CA SER A 117 16.24 32.05 12.87
C SER A 117 15.12 33.07 13.00
N VAL A 118 14.57 33.23 14.21
CA VAL A 118 13.70 34.34 14.66
C VAL A 118 13.81 34.29 16.20
N VAL A 119 14.34 35.24 16.98
CA VAL A 119 14.61 36.69 16.92
C VAL A 119 15.93 36.96 17.65
#